data_AF-A0A2K5EB33-F1
#
_entry.id   AF-A0A2K5EB33-F1
#
_cell.length_a   1.000
_cell.length_b   1.000
_cell.length_c   1.000
_cell.angle_alpha   90.00
_cell.angle_beta   90.00
_cell.angle_gamma   90.00
#
_symmetry.space_group_name_H-M   'P 1'
#
loop_
_entity.id
_entity.type
_entity.pdbx_description
1 polymer ?
#
loop_
_entity_poly.entity_id
_entity_poly.type
_entity_poly.pdbx_seq_one_letter_code
_entity_poly.pdbx_strand_id
1 'polypeptide(L)'
;MAGSSSLEAVRRKIRSLQEQADAAEERAGSLQRELDHERKLRETAEADVASPNRRIQLVEEELNRARERLATALQKLEEAEKAADESERGMKVIESRVQKDEEKMEIQEIQLKEAKHIAEDADRKYEEVARKLVIIESDLERAEEGQVRQLEEQLRIMDQTLKALMAAEDKYSQKEDKYEEEIKVLSDKLKEAETRAEFAERSVTKLEKSIDDLEEKVAHAKEENLSMHQMLDQTLLELNNM
;
A
#
# COMPACT_ATOMS: atom_id res chain seq x y z
N MET A 1 -164.25 65.55 -34.87
CA MET A 1 -163.79 64.30 -34.22
C MET A 1 -162.46 63.79 -34.82
N ALA A 2 -161.45 64.65 -35.06
CA ALA A 2 -160.17 64.26 -35.69
C ALA A 2 -158.91 64.58 -34.86
N GLY A 3 -159.03 65.44 -33.83
CA GLY A 3 -157.93 65.77 -32.91
C GLY A 3 -157.59 64.68 -31.89
N SER A 4 -158.52 63.77 -31.60
CA SER A 4 -158.31 62.67 -30.64
C SER A 4 -157.36 61.59 -31.18
N SER A 5 -157.43 61.29 -32.48
CA SER A 5 -156.65 60.21 -33.13
C SER A 5 -155.18 60.58 -33.41
N SER A 6 -154.88 61.85 -33.73
CA SER A 6 -153.51 62.35 -33.97
C SER A 6 -152.71 62.46 -32.66
N LEU A 7 -153.35 62.93 -31.59
CA LEU A 7 -152.76 62.95 -30.24
C LEU A 7 -152.45 61.53 -29.72
N GLU A 8 -153.29 60.55 -30.02
CA GLU A 8 -153.02 59.15 -29.69
C GLU A 8 -151.86 58.55 -30.49
N ALA A 9 -151.70 58.91 -31.77
CA ALA A 9 -150.59 58.46 -32.61
C ALA A 9 -149.24 59.04 -32.16
N VAL A 10 -149.19 60.33 -31.83
CA VAL A 10 -148.00 61.00 -31.26
C VAL A 10 -147.67 60.42 -29.88
N ARG A 11 -148.67 60.17 -29.02
CA ARG A 11 -148.46 59.48 -27.73
C ARG A 11 -147.97 58.04 -27.87
N ARG A 12 -148.32 57.33 -28.95
CA ARG A 12 -147.76 56.00 -29.26
C ARG A 12 -146.32 56.09 -29.76
N LYS A 13 -146.00 57.07 -30.62
CA LYS A 13 -144.64 57.27 -31.13
C LYS A 13 -143.67 57.74 -30.04
N ILE A 14 -144.11 58.64 -29.16
CA ILE A 14 -143.35 59.07 -27.98
C ILE A 14 -143.09 57.88 -27.05
N ARG A 15 -144.11 57.05 -26.78
CA ARG A 15 -143.91 55.81 -26.00
C ARG A 15 -142.93 54.84 -26.66
N SER A 16 -143.01 54.63 -27.96
CA SER A 16 -142.09 53.76 -28.70
C SER A 16 -140.66 54.30 -28.73
N LEU A 17 -140.47 55.62 -28.84
CA LEU A 17 -139.15 56.24 -28.76
C LEU A 17 -138.58 56.24 -27.34
N GLN A 18 -139.44 56.39 -26.33
CA GLN A 18 -139.07 56.21 -24.92
C GLN A 18 -138.64 54.76 -24.68
N GLU A 19 -139.44 53.77 -25.08
CA GLU A 19 -139.06 52.35 -24.99
C GLU A 19 -137.76 52.03 -25.73
N GLN A 20 -137.50 52.66 -26.90
CA GLN A 20 -136.23 52.49 -27.62
C GLN A 20 -135.05 53.17 -26.94
N ALA A 21 -135.24 54.36 -26.37
CA ALA A 21 -134.22 55.08 -25.61
C ALA A 21 -133.89 54.33 -24.31
N ASP A 22 -134.91 53.87 -23.58
CA ASP A 22 -134.79 53.05 -22.38
C ASP A 22 -134.05 51.74 -22.72
N ALA A 23 -134.43 51.06 -23.81
CA ALA A 23 -133.74 49.84 -24.26
C ALA A 23 -132.31 50.07 -24.79
N ALA A 24 -131.98 51.29 -25.24
CA ALA A 24 -130.63 51.66 -25.64
C ALA A 24 -129.78 52.05 -24.42
N GLU A 25 -130.35 52.74 -23.44
CA GLU A 25 -129.73 53.03 -22.15
C GLU A 25 -129.44 51.74 -21.37
N GLU A 26 -130.38 50.79 -21.34
CA GLU A 26 -130.15 49.47 -20.73
C GLU A 26 -129.01 48.72 -21.43
N ARG A 27 -128.95 48.76 -22.76
CA ARG A 27 -127.85 48.15 -23.56
C ARG A 27 -126.52 48.85 -23.37
N ALA A 28 -126.49 50.18 -23.29
CA ALA A 28 -125.29 50.94 -22.99
C ALA A 28 -124.81 50.63 -21.57
N GLY A 29 -125.73 50.52 -20.62
CA GLY A 29 -125.46 50.11 -19.25
C GLY A 29 -124.92 48.67 -19.15
N SER A 30 -125.44 47.72 -19.93
CA SER A 30 -124.93 46.34 -19.96
C SER A 30 -123.53 46.28 -20.58
N LEU A 31 -123.32 46.94 -21.73
CA LEU A 31 -122.01 47.01 -22.39
C LEU A 31 -120.95 47.70 -21.52
N GLN A 32 -121.33 48.75 -20.78
CA GLN A 32 -120.43 49.42 -19.85
C GLN A 32 -120.01 48.49 -18.71
N ARG A 33 -120.95 47.70 -18.15
CA ARG A 33 -120.64 46.69 -17.12
C ARG A 33 -119.73 45.59 -17.66
N GLU A 34 -119.98 45.11 -18.89
CA GLU A 34 -119.11 44.12 -19.55
C GLU A 34 -117.71 44.68 -19.79
N LEU A 35 -117.59 45.93 -20.27
CA LEU A 35 -116.29 46.59 -20.45
C LEU A 35 -115.54 46.76 -19.12
N ASP A 36 -116.23 47.16 -18.06
CA ASP A 36 -115.63 47.32 -16.73
C ASP A 36 -115.23 45.96 -16.13
N HIS A 37 -115.97 44.89 -16.44
CA HIS A 37 -115.60 43.52 -16.08
C HIS A 37 -114.35 43.05 -16.83
N GLU A 38 -114.29 43.24 -18.14
CA GLU A 38 -113.12 42.90 -18.97
C GLU A 38 -111.87 43.69 -18.57
N ARG A 39 -112.01 44.98 -18.24
CA ARG A 39 -110.90 45.79 -17.72
C ARG A 39 -110.35 45.22 -16.42
N LYS A 40 -111.22 44.86 -15.48
CA LYS A 40 -110.82 44.22 -14.22
C LYS A 40 -110.13 42.88 -14.47
N LEU A 41 -110.66 42.05 -15.37
CA LEU A 41 -110.03 40.79 -15.76
C LEU A 41 -108.63 41.01 -16.35
N ARG A 42 -108.47 42.01 -17.22
CA ARG A 42 -107.18 42.37 -17.80
C ARG A 42 -106.18 42.83 -16.74
N GLU A 43 -106.60 43.71 -15.83
CA GLU A 43 -105.76 44.17 -14.71
C GLU A 43 -105.33 43.01 -13.81
N THR A 44 -106.25 42.07 -13.50
CA THR A 44 -105.89 40.87 -12.74
C THR A 44 -104.91 39.97 -13.49
N ALA A 45 -105.10 39.77 -14.80
CA ALA A 45 -104.18 38.98 -15.61
C ALA A 45 -102.79 39.64 -15.76
N GLU A 46 -102.73 40.96 -15.93
CA GLU A 46 -101.48 41.73 -15.97
C GLU A 46 -100.74 41.64 -14.62
N ALA A 47 -101.46 41.71 -13.50
CA ALA A 47 -100.90 41.52 -12.16
C ALA A 47 -100.40 40.08 -11.93
N ASP A 48 -101.16 39.08 -12.38
CA ASP A 48 -100.80 37.67 -12.27
C ASP A 48 -99.57 37.31 -13.10
N VAL A 49 -99.32 38.00 -14.22
CA VAL A 49 -98.12 37.83 -15.06
C VAL A 49 -96.91 38.59 -14.52
N ALA A 50 -97.11 39.69 -13.80
CA ALA A 50 -96.02 40.52 -13.27
C ALA A 50 -95.13 39.76 -12.26
N SER A 51 -95.73 38.94 -11.38
CA SER A 51 -95.00 38.17 -10.36
C SER A 51 -94.10 37.07 -10.96
N PRO A 52 -94.59 36.19 -11.85
CA PRO A 52 -93.76 35.23 -12.60
C PRO A 52 -92.64 35.90 -13.39
N ASN A 53 -92.89 37.03 -14.07
CA ASN A 53 -91.86 37.73 -14.83
C ASN A 53 -90.73 38.24 -13.93
N ARG A 54 -91.06 38.78 -12.76
CA ARG A 54 -90.04 39.19 -11.78
C ARG A 54 -89.26 37.99 -11.23
N ARG A 55 -89.94 36.85 -11.02
CA ARG A 55 -89.29 35.60 -10.60
C ARG A 55 -88.35 35.05 -11.68
N ILE A 56 -88.72 35.13 -12.95
CA ILE A 56 -87.86 34.71 -14.07
C ILE A 56 -86.57 35.54 -14.08
N GLN A 57 -86.65 36.86 -13.98
CA GLN A 57 -85.48 37.74 -13.94
C GLN A 57 -84.53 37.39 -12.78
N LEU A 58 -85.07 37.16 -11.58
CA LEU A 58 -84.25 36.78 -10.41
C LEU A 58 -83.55 35.44 -10.62
N VAL A 59 -84.26 34.45 -11.17
CA VAL A 59 -83.67 33.12 -11.47
C VAL A 59 -82.61 33.23 -12.57
N GLU A 60 -82.81 34.06 -13.58
CA GLU A 60 -81.82 34.31 -14.63
C GLU A 60 -80.56 34.99 -14.07
N GLU A 61 -80.71 35.97 -13.19
CA GLU A 61 -79.58 36.60 -12.50
C GLU A 61 -78.82 35.61 -11.60
N GLU A 62 -79.54 34.77 -10.85
CA GLU A 62 -78.93 33.71 -10.03
C GLU A 62 -78.20 32.69 -10.88
N LEU A 63 -78.78 32.29 -12.01
CA LEU A 63 -78.16 31.36 -12.96
C LEU A 63 -76.89 31.95 -13.56
N ASN A 64 -76.89 33.24 -13.94
CA ASN A 64 -75.71 33.91 -14.45
C ASN A 64 -74.59 34.00 -13.40
N ARG A 65 -74.92 34.36 -12.14
CA ARG A 65 -73.96 34.35 -11.03
C ARG A 65 -73.41 32.96 -10.75
N ALA A 66 -74.25 31.92 -10.82
CA ALA A 66 -73.82 30.54 -10.65
C ALA A 66 -72.86 30.10 -11.77
N ARG A 67 -73.14 30.50 -13.02
CA ARG A 67 -72.28 30.22 -14.18
C ARG A 67 -70.91 30.91 -14.06
N GLU A 68 -70.85 32.17 -13.65
CA GLU A 68 -69.58 32.88 -13.44
C GLU A 68 -68.74 32.23 -12.33
N ARG A 69 -69.38 31.85 -11.22
CA ARG A 69 -68.71 31.11 -10.14
C ARG A 69 -68.19 29.76 -10.61
N LEU A 70 -68.98 29.02 -11.40
CA LEU A 70 -68.56 27.75 -11.97
C LEU A 70 -67.37 27.93 -12.92
N ALA A 71 -67.39 28.92 -13.79
CA ALA A 71 -66.28 29.21 -14.70
C ALA A 71 -64.99 29.51 -13.92
N THR A 72 -65.08 30.32 -12.86
CA THR A 72 -63.94 30.61 -11.98
C THR A 72 -63.44 29.37 -11.25
N ALA A 73 -64.34 28.50 -10.78
CA ALA A 73 -63.97 27.27 -10.11
C ALA A 73 -63.28 26.28 -11.06
N LEU A 74 -63.76 26.17 -12.31
CA LEU A 74 -63.15 25.34 -13.35
C LEU A 74 -61.75 25.84 -13.73
N GLN A 75 -61.57 27.16 -13.86
CA GLN A 75 -60.24 27.73 -14.12
C GLN A 75 -59.25 27.39 -13.00
N LYS A 76 -59.68 27.56 -11.73
CA LYS A 76 -58.84 27.21 -10.58
C LYS A 76 -58.52 25.73 -10.50
N LEU A 77 -59.45 24.86 -10.90
CA LEU A 77 -59.23 23.43 -10.97
C LEU A 77 -58.17 23.09 -12.03
N GLU A 78 -58.26 23.67 -13.22
CA GLU A 78 -57.28 23.47 -14.30
C GLU A 78 -55.87 23.94 -13.88
N GLU A 79 -55.76 25.08 -13.19
CA GLU A 79 -54.49 25.57 -12.66
C GLU A 79 -53.92 24.63 -11.59
N ALA A 80 -54.77 24.08 -10.71
CA ALA A 80 -54.35 23.13 -9.69
C ALA A 80 -53.92 21.78 -10.30
N GLU A 81 -54.61 21.30 -11.34
CA GLU A 81 -54.24 20.08 -12.08
C GLU A 81 -52.87 20.25 -12.75
N LYS A 82 -52.62 21.36 -13.42
CA LYS A 82 -51.30 21.66 -14.01
C LYS A 82 -50.19 21.69 -12.97
N ALA A 83 -50.43 22.32 -11.82
CA ALA A 83 -49.47 22.36 -10.72
C ALA A 83 -49.20 20.96 -10.13
N ALA A 84 -50.22 20.12 -10.03
CA ALA A 84 -50.08 18.74 -9.57
C ALA A 84 -49.26 17.90 -10.55
N ASP A 85 -49.51 18.01 -11.86
CA ASP A 85 -48.76 17.32 -12.90
C ASP A 85 -47.27 17.71 -12.91
N GLU A 86 -46.98 19.01 -12.74
CA GLU A 86 -45.60 19.51 -12.63
C GLU A 86 -44.91 18.98 -11.37
N SER A 87 -45.62 18.93 -10.24
CA SER A 87 -45.13 18.35 -8.99
C SER A 87 -44.83 16.86 -9.13
N GLU A 88 -45.70 16.09 -9.78
CA GLU A 88 -45.49 14.66 -10.02
C GLU A 88 -44.26 14.41 -10.91
N ARG A 89 -44.06 15.23 -11.95
CA ARG A 89 -42.85 15.17 -12.78
C ARG A 89 -41.60 15.49 -11.95
N GLY A 90 -41.66 16.51 -11.09
CA GLY A 90 -40.58 16.85 -10.17
C GLY A 90 -40.24 15.71 -9.23
N MET A 91 -41.26 15.06 -8.67
CA MET A 91 -41.10 13.90 -7.79
C MET A 91 -40.40 12.73 -8.50
N LYS A 92 -40.82 12.38 -9.72
CA LYS A 92 -40.19 11.30 -10.52
C LYS A 92 -38.72 11.57 -10.83
N VAL A 93 -38.35 12.83 -11.10
CA VAL A 93 -36.94 13.20 -11.33
C VAL A 93 -36.12 13.04 -10.06
N ILE A 94 -36.66 13.45 -8.91
CA ILE A 94 -35.99 13.30 -7.61
C ILE A 94 -35.83 11.83 -7.27
N GLU A 95 -36.88 11.03 -7.43
CA GLU A 95 -36.86 9.58 -7.19
C GLU A 95 -35.78 8.89 -8.03
N SER A 96 -35.69 9.21 -9.34
CA SER A 96 -34.64 8.67 -10.20
C SER A 96 -33.22 9.10 -9.78
N ARG A 97 -33.06 10.31 -9.20
CA ARG A 97 -31.77 10.75 -8.66
C ARG A 97 -31.40 9.98 -7.40
N VAL A 98 -32.36 9.82 -6.48
CA VAL A 98 -32.16 9.06 -5.23
C VAL A 98 -31.75 7.62 -5.54
N GLN A 99 -32.44 6.93 -6.46
CA GLN A 99 -32.07 5.57 -6.87
C GLN A 99 -30.64 5.46 -7.39
N LYS A 100 -30.21 6.41 -8.24
CA LYS A 100 -28.84 6.44 -8.77
C LYS A 100 -27.79 6.72 -7.70
N ASP A 101 -28.12 7.61 -6.75
CA ASP A 101 -27.23 7.94 -5.64
C ASP A 101 -27.12 6.77 -4.66
N GLU A 102 -28.20 6.03 -4.42
CA GLU A 102 -28.21 4.78 -3.65
C GLU A 102 -27.34 3.71 -4.31
N GLU A 103 -27.53 3.42 -5.61
CA GLU A 103 -26.69 2.47 -6.36
C GLU A 103 -25.20 2.84 -6.29
N LYS A 104 -24.89 4.14 -6.44
CA LYS A 104 -23.51 4.63 -6.34
C LYS A 104 -22.95 4.46 -4.93
N MET A 105 -23.76 4.71 -3.90
CA MET A 105 -23.37 4.56 -2.50
C MET A 105 -23.05 3.10 -2.19
N GLU A 106 -23.87 2.15 -2.66
CA GLU A 106 -23.62 0.71 -2.50
C GLU A 106 -22.30 0.26 -3.15
N ILE A 107 -22.03 0.72 -4.38
CA ILE A 107 -20.77 0.40 -5.08
C ILE A 107 -19.58 0.97 -4.30
N GLN A 108 -19.68 2.21 -3.82
CA GLN A 108 -18.61 2.83 -3.03
C GLN A 108 -18.40 2.13 -1.68
N GLU A 109 -19.45 1.61 -1.05
CA GLU A 109 -19.34 0.86 0.19
C GLU A 109 -18.61 -0.47 -0.02
N ILE A 110 -18.90 -1.18 -1.12
CA ILE A 110 -18.18 -2.41 -1.48
C ILE A 110 -16.70 -2.11 -1.73
N GLN A 111 -16.39 -1.09 -2.54
CA GLN A 111 -15.00 -0.68 -2.81
C GLN A 111 -14.26 -0.28 -1.53
N LEU A 112 -14.94 0.40 -0.60
CA LEU A 112 -14.36 0.77 0.68
C LEU A 112 -14.05 -0.46 1.54
N LYS A 113 -14.94 -1.46 1.57
CA LYS A 113 -14.70 -2.72 2.30
C LYS A 113 -13.52 -3.48 1.70
N GLU A 114 -13.43 -3.58 0.38
CA GLU A 114 -12.30 -4.22 -0.30
C GLU A 114 -10.98 -3.50 -0.02
N ALA A 115 -10.95 -2.16 -0.12
CA ALA A 115 -9.76 -1.38 0.18
C ALA A 115 -9.30 -1.54 1.64
N LYS A 116 -10.23 -1.61 2.59
CA LYS A 116 -9.93 -1.88 4.01
C LYS A 116 -9.33 -3.27 4.20
N HIS A 117 -9.90 -4.30 3.58
CA HIS A 117 -9.35 -5.66 3.66
C HIS A 117 -7.94 -5.74 3.09
N ILE A 118 -7.68 -5.09 1.94
CA ILE A 118 -6.34 -5.04 1.34
C ILE A 118 -5.34 -4.35 2.28
N ALA A 119 -5.74 -3.23 2.91
CA ALA A 119 -4.89 -2.51 3.85
C ALA A 119 -4.56 -3.38 5.08
N GLU A 120 -5.56 -4.02 5.68
CA GLU A 120 -5.38 -4.92 6.83
C GLU A 120 -4.48 -6.11 6.51
N ASP A 121 -4.63 -6.72 5.33
CA ASP A 121 -3.78 -7.82 4.89
C ASP A 121 -2.33 -7.37 4.62
N ALA A 122 -2.15 -6.13 4.12
CA ALA A 122 -0.83 -5.55 3.97
C ALA A 122 -0.17 -5.31 5.33
N ASP A 123 -0.89 -4.71 6.29
CA ASP A 123 -0.40 -4.46 7.64
C ASP A 123 0.02 -5.75 8.36
N ARG A 124 -0.80 -6.81 8.25
CA ARG A 124 -0.44 -8.14 8.79
C ARG A 124 0.86 -8.69 8.20
N LYS A 125 1.04 -8.57 6.87
CA LYS A 125 2.27 -9.01 6.19
C LYS A 125 3.47 -8.17 6.63
N TYR A 126 3.30 -6.86 6.78
CA TYR A 126 4.36 -5.98 7.27
C TYR A 126 4.78 -6.35 8.70
N GLU A 127 3.82 -6.61 9.59
CA GLU A 127 4.14 -7.06 10.96
C GLU A 127 4.88 -8.40 10.97
N GLU A 128 4.49 -9.36 10.13
CA GLU A 128 5.17 -10.65 10.04
C GLU A 128 6.61 -10.50 9.55
N VAL A 129 6.83 -9.68 8.51
CA VAL A 129 8.18 -9.39 7.98
C VAL A 129 9.02 -8.68 9.03
N ALA A 130 8.48 -7.68 9.72
CA ALA A 130 9.19 -6.96 10.77
C ALA A 130 9.60 -7.88 11.92
N ARG A 131 8.73 -8.80 12.36
CA ARG A 131 9.06 -9.80 13.39
C ARG A 131 10.17 -10.74 12.92
N LYS A 132 10.11 -11.22 11.67
CA LYS A 132 11.15 -12.10 11.11
C LYS A 132 12.50 -11.38 11.02
N LEU A 133 12.49 -10.11 10.61
CA LEU A 133 13.69 -9.29 10.50
C LEU A 133 14.41 -9.17 11.85
N VAL A 134 13.68 -8.86 12.93
CA VAL A 134 14.25 -8.78 14.29
C VAL A 134 14.89 -10.10 14.73
N ILE A 135 14.27 -11.24 14.42
CA ILE A 135 14.85 -12.56 14.75
C ILE A 135 16.15 -12.79 13.98
N ILE A 136 16.16 -12.51 12.68
CA ILE A 136 17.33 -12.70 11.82
C ILE A 136 18.47 -11.77 12.25
N GLU A 137 18.17 -10.50 12.58
CA GLU A 137 19.16 -9.56 13.11
C GLU A 137 19.78 -10.07 14.41
N SER A 138 18.97 -10.57 15.35
CA SER A 138 19.48 -11.12 16.61
C SER A 138 20.32 -12.39 16.40
N ASP A 139 19.93 -13.26 15.47
CA ASP A 139 20.70 -14.46 15.14
C ASP A 139 22.01 -14.11 14.43
N LEU A 140 22.02 -13.09 13.57
CA LEU A 140 23.21 -12.56 12.92
C LEU A 140 24.20 -12.01 13.95
N GLU A 141 23.74 -11.15 14.88
CA GLU A 141 24.58 -10.60 15.95
C GLU A 141 25.23 -11.73 16.77
N ARG A 142 24.47 -12.76 17.13
CA ARG A 142 25.00 -13.92 17.87
C ARG A 142 26.03 -14.70 17.06
N ALA A 143 25.81 -14.87 15.76
CA ALA A 143 26.75 -15.56 14.88
C ALA A 143 28.06 -14.78 14.75
N GLU A 144 27.98 -13.46 14.57
CA GLU A 144 29.13 -12.57 14.49
C GLU A 144 29.92 -12.55 15.80
N GLU A 145 29.26 -12.41 16.95
CA GLU A 145 29.93 -12.51 18.25
C GLU A 145 30.65 -13.86 18.44
N GLY A 146 30.03 -14.95 18.00
CA GLY A 146 30.63 -16.28 18.05
C GLY A 146 31.89 -16.40 17.19
N GLN A 147 31.86 -15.87 15.97
CA GLN A 147 33.02 -15.86 15.07
C GLN A 147 34.16 -14.99 15.62
N VAL A 148 33.84 -13.79 16.14
CA VAL A 148 34.85 -12.91 16.74
C VAL A 148 35.54 -13.61 17.91
N ARG A 149 34.78 -14.21 18.83
CA ARG A 149 35.37 -14.95 19.97
C ARG A 149 36.24 -16.12 19.52
N GLN A 150 35.84 -16.86 18.48
CA GLN A 150 36.65 -17.95 17.93
C GLN A 150 37.97 -17.46 17.34
N LEU A 151 37.93 -16.38 16.55
CA LEU A 151 39.12 -15.78 15.96
C LEU A 151 40.06 -15.19 17.03
N GLU A 152 39.51 -14.55 18.06
CA GLU A 152 40.28 -14.04 19.20
C GLU A 152 41.02 -15.16 19.94
N GLU A 153 40.35 -16.29 20.21
CA GLU A 153 41.00 -17.43 20.88
C GLU A 153 42.06 -18.09 19.98
N GLN A 154 41.79 -18.23 18.67
CA GLN A 154 42.79 -18.73 17.73
C GLN A 154 44.03 -17.83 17.69
N LEU A 155 43.85 -16.51 17.66
CA LEU A 155 44.95 -15.55 17.70
C LEU A 155 45.75 -15.69 19.00
N ARG A 156 45.07 -15.88 20.13
CA ARG A 156 45.71 -16.09 21.44
C ARG A 156 46.57 -17.35 21.47
N ILE A 157 46.05 -18.46 20.94
CA ILE A 157 46.79 -19.73 20.85
C ILE A 157 47.99 -19.57 19.91
N MET A 158 47.83 -18.88 18.79
CA MET A 158 48.91 -18.64 17.83
C MET A 158 50.03 -17.79 18.44
N ASP A 159 49.70 -16.73 19.18
CA ASP A 159 50.67 -15.89 19.90
C ASP A 159 51.45 -16.69 20.95
N GLN A 160 50.77 -17.55 21.72
CA GLN A 160 51.44 -18.46 22.67
C GLN A 160 52.37 -19.45 21.97
N THR A 161 51.93 -20.02 20.84
CA THR A 161 52.74 -20.95 20.04
C THR A 161 53.97 -20.26 19.47
N LEU A 162 53.82 -19.05 18.93
CA LEU A 162 54.92 -18.26 18.40
C LEU A 162 55.97 -17.95 19.48
N LYS A 163 55.54 -17.54 20.67
CA LYS A 163 56.45 -17.31 21.82
C LYS A 163 57.23 -18.55 22.20
N ALA A 164 56.58 -19.73 22.19
CA ALA A 164 57.26 -20.99 22.48
C ALA A 164 58.29 -21.36 21.40
N LEU A 165 57.96 -21.12 20.13
CA LEU A 165 58.89 -21.34 19.01
C LEU A 165 60.08 -20.39 19.06
N MET A 166 59.87 -19.09 19.33
CA MET A 166 60.96 -18.12 19.51
C MET A 166 61.90 -18.54 20.65
N ALA A 167 61.35 -18.94 21.80
CA ALA A 167 62.15 -19.42 22.91
C ALA A 167 62.91 -20.72 22.60
N ALA A 168 62.40 -21.55 21.67
CA ALA A 168 63.10 -22.73 21.20
C ALA A 168 64.22 -22.37 20.20
N GLU A 169 63.95 -21.45 19.29
CA GLU A 169 64.92 -20.89 18.34
C GLU A 169 66.13 -20.30 19.07
N ASP A 170 65.89 -19.44 20.07
CA ASP A 170 66.95 -18.86 20.90
C ASP A 170 67.82 -19.94 21.57
N LYS A 171 67.20 -21.02 22.08
CA LYS A 171 67.92 -22.14 22.70
C LYS A 171 68.75 -22.92 21.69
N TYR A 172 68.26 -23.12 20.47
CA TYR A 172 68.99 -23.83 19.43
C TYR A 172 70.13 -22.99 18.88
N SER A 173 69.93 -21.69 18.68
CA SER A 173 71.01 -20.75 18.31
C SER A 173 72.14 -20.76 19.35
N GLN A 174 71.82 -20.68 20.65
CA GLN A 174 72.85 -20.79 21.70
C GLN A 174 73.58 -22.13 21.72
N LYS A 175 72.94 -23.22 21.27
CA LYS A 175 73.62 -24.53 21.13
C LYS A 175 74.51 -24.55 19.90
N GLU A 176 74.07 -23.96 18.80
CA GLU A 176 74.84 -23.82 17.58
C GLU A 176 76.14 -23.06 17.85
N ASP A 177 76.07 -21.90 18.51
CA ASP A 177 77.26 -21.11 18.89
C ASP A 177 78.27 -21.93 19.72
N LYS A 178 77.77 -22.74 20.67
CA LYS A 178 78.63 -23.61 21.50
C LYS A 178 79.28 -24.71 20.69
N TYR A 179 78.53 -25.35 19.81
CA TYR A 179 79.07 -26.39 18.95
C TYR A 179 80.08 -25.82 17.94
N GLU A 180 79.86 -24.62 17.41
CA GLU A 180 80.84 -23.94 16.57
C GLU A 180 82.15 -23.67 17.32
N GLU A 181 82.08 -23.19 18.57
CA GLU A 181 83.25 -22.97 19.41
C GLU A 181 83.99 -24.29 19.73
N GLU A 182 83.25 -25.34 20.11
CA GLU A 182 83.82 -26.68 20.35
C GLU A 182 84.50 -27.25 19.10
N ILE A 183 83.86 -27.15 17.93
CA ILE A 183 84.43 -27.58 16.65
C ILE A 183 85.72 -26.82 16.36
N LYS A 184 85.75 -25.50 16.60
CA LYS A 184 86.96 -24.69 16.40
C LYS A 184 88.10 -25.15 17.31
N VAL A 185 87.83 -25.33 18.60
CA VAL A 185 88.83 -25.82 19.58
C VAL A 185 89.34 -27.22 19.20
N LEU A 186 88.44 -28.13 18.82
CA LEU A 186 88.82 -29.48 18.38
C LEU A 186 89.64 -29.45 17.09
N SER A 187 89.30 -28.56 16.15
CA SER A 187 90.04 -28.38 14.89
C SER A 187 91.45 -27.85 15.15
N ASP A 188 91.60 -26.90 16.07
CA ASP A 188 92.92 -26.37 16.44
C ASP A 188 93.78 -27.43 17.14
N LYS A 189 93.19 -28.21 18.07
CA LYS A 189 93.86 -29.36 18.70
C LYS A 189 94.27 -30.43 17.71
N LEU A 190 93.42 -30.71 16.71
CA LEU A 190 93.73 -31.66 15.65
C LEU A 190 94.96 -31.19 14.87
N LYS A 191 95.01 -29.92 14.45
CA LYS A 191 96.18 -29.35 13.76
C LYS A 191 97.46 -29.40 14.61
N GLU A 192 97.38 -29.10 15.90
CA GLU A 192 98.52 -29.23 16.81
C GLU A 192 98.99 -30.69 16.93
N ALA A 193 98.06 -31.65 17.02
CA ALA A 193 98.38 -33.07 17.06
C ALA A 193 99.00 -33.55 15.74
N GLU A 194 98.46 -33.12 14.60
CA GLU A 194 98.99 -33.41 13.25
C GLU A 194 100.41 -32.88 13.09
N THR A 195 100.66 -31.60 13.39
CA THR A 195 102.01 -31.01 13.31
C THR A 195 103.01 -31.70 14.24
N ARG A 196 102.57 -32.10 15.45
CA ARG A 196 103.41 -32.87 16.38
C ARG A 196 103.71 -34.28 15.84
N ALA A 197 102.73 -34.95 15.26
CA ALA A 197 102.90 -36.25 14.63
C ALA A 197 103.89 -36.16 13.44
N GLU A 198 103.74 -35.17 12.56
CA GLU A 198 104.67 -34.92 11.46
C GLU A 198 106.11 -34.68 11.96
N PHE A 199 106.29 -33.93 13.05
CA PHE A 199 107.61 -33.70 13.63
C PHE A 199 108.22 -34.98 14.21
N ALA A 200 107.41 -35.80 14.88
CA ALA A 200 107.83 -37.10 15.40
C ALA A 200 108.23 -38.04 14.25
N GLU A 201 107.43 -38.12 13.18
CA GLU A 201 107.73 -38.91 11.98
C GLU A 201 109.06 -38.48 11.36
N ARG A 202 109.29 -37.17 11.16
CA ARG A 202 110.58 -36.65 10.66
C ARG A 202 111.75 -37.01 11.57
N SER A 203 111.54 -36.98 12.88
CA SER A 203 112.57 -37.34 13.87
C SER A 203 112.90 -38.83 13.80
N VAL A 204 111.89 -39.69 13.65
CA VAL A 204 112.06 -41.13 13.44
C VAL A 204 112.87 -41.38 12.17
N THR A 205 112.49 -40.80 11.01
CA THR A 205 113.23 -40.97 9.76
C THR A 205 114.70 -40.53 9.87
N LYS A 206 114.98 -39.46 10.63
CA LYS A 206 116.36 -38.99 10.86
C LYS A 206 117.15 -39.94 11.76
N LEU A 207 116.53 -40.49 12.80
CA LEU A 207 117.14 -41.47 13.69
C LEU A 207 117.39 -42.79 12.97
N GLU A 208 116.44 -43.28 12.17
CA GLU A 208 116.59 -44.45 11.30
C GLU A 208 117.80 -44.29 10.38
N LYS A 209 117.91 -43.16 9.67
CA LYS A 209 119.10 -42.89 8.84
C LYS A 209 120.40 -42.89 9.64
N SER A 210 120.38 -42.34 10.85
CA SER A 210 121.58 -42.34 11.72
C SER A 210 121.93 -43.74 12.22
N ILE A 211 120.92 -44.60 12.44
CA ILE A 211 121.11 -46.02 12.76
C ILE A 211 121.76 -46.71 11.57
N ASP A 212 121.21 -46.56 10.36
CA ASP A 212 121.78 -47.14 9.13
C ASP A 212 123.25 -46.73 8.93
N ASP A 213 123.56 -45.43 9.06
CA ASP A 213 124.93 -44.90 8.95
C ASP A 213 125.87 -45.49 10.03
N LEU A 214 125.38 -45.72 11.24
CA LEU A 214 126.14 -46.32 12.34
C LEU A 214 126.33 -47.83 12.13
N GLU A 215 125.31 -48.53 11.66
CA GLU A 215 125.37 -49.95 11.32
C GLU A 215 126.40 -50.20 10.20
N GLU A 216 126.43 -49.35 9.18
CA GLU A 216 127.43 -49.40 8.09
C GLU A 216 128.85 -49.19 8.64
N LYS A 217 129.06 -48.19 9.51
CA LYS A 217 130.36 -47.96 10.17
C LYS A 217 130.80 -49.14 11.02
N VAL A 218 129.88 -49.77 11.76
CA VAL A 218 130.18 -50.95 12.57
C VAL A 218 130.53 -52.14 11.68
N ALA A 219 129.81 -52.34 10.57
CA ALA A 219 130.14 -53.37 9.59
C ALA A 219 131.53 -53.17 9.01
N HIS A 220 131.86 -51.94 8.59
CA HIS A 220 133.18 -51.60 8.06
C HIS A 220 134.30 -51.81 9.10
N ALA A 221 134.10 -51.33 10.34
CA ALA A 221 135.06 -51.54 11.42
C ALA A 221 135.27 -53.03 11.77
N LYS A 222 134.22 -53.85 11.67
CA LYS A 222 134.32 -55.31 11.83
C LYS A 222 135.12 -55.95 10.70
N GLU A 223 134.93 -55.51 9.46
CA GLU A 223 135.67 -56.00 8.29
C GLU A 223 137.15 -55.62 8.36
N GLU A 224 137.47 -54.37 8.73
CA GLU A 224 138.85 -53.94 8.98
C GLU A 224 139.50 -54.75 10.10
N ASN A 225 138.77 -55.02 11.18
CA ASN A 225 139.27 -55.84 12.29
C ASN A 225 139.53 -57.29 11.86
N LEU A 226 138.63 -57.88 11.07
CA LEU A 226 138.84 -59.20 10.48
C LEU A 226 140.07 -59.23 9.57
N SER A 227 140.25 -58.20 8.73
CA SER A 227 141.41 -58.04 7.85
C SER A 227 142.72 -57.89 8.64
N MET A 228 142.71 -57.10 9.72
CA MET A 228 143.86 -56.98 10.64
C MET A 228 144.18 -58.32 11.31
N HIS A 229 143.18 -59.08 11.75
CA HIS A 229 143.38 -60.41 12.30
C HIS A 229 143.94 -61.39 11.26
N GLN A 230 143.44 -61.37 10.03
CA GLN A 230 143.99 -62.19 8.94
C GLN A 230 145.44 -61.81 8.59
N MET A 231 145.76 -60.52 8.52
CA MET A 231 147.14 -60.05 8.32
C MET A 231 148.05 -60.45 9.48
N LEU A 232 147.56 -60.42 10.72
CA LEU A 232 148.28 -60.86 11.90
C LEU A 232 148.55 -62.38 11.84
N ASP A 233 147.54 -63.18 11.51
CA ASP A 233 147.68 -64.62 11.35
C ASP A 233 148.64 -64.98 10.21
N GLN A 234 148.60 -64.23 9.09
CA GLN A 234 149.50 -64.40 7.96
C GLN A 234 150.95 -64.02 8.32
N THR A 235 151.18 -62.92 9.02
CA THR A 235 152.53 -62.55 9.52
C THR A 235 153.05 -63.53 10.56
N LEU A 236 152.18 -64.06 11.42
CA LEU A 236 152.54 -65.13 12.36
C LEU A 236 152.90 -66.43 11.63
N LEU A 237 152.19 -66.79 10.55
CA LEU A 237 152.51 -67.93 9.69
C LEU A 237 153.83 -67.74 8.92
N GLU A 238 154.09 -66.54 8.40
CA GLU A 238 155.37 -66.20 7.76
C GLU A 238 156.53 -66.27 8.74
N LEU A 239 156.35 -65.84 9.99
CA LEU A 239 157.33 -65.98 11.07
C LEU A 239 157.57 -67.44 11.49
N ASN A 240 156.55 -68.31 11.42
CA ASN A 240 156.67 -69.73 11.78
C ASN A 240 157.29 -70.59 10.66
N ASN A 241 157.37 -70.07 9.42
CA ASN A 241 157.90 -70.77 8.25
C ASN A 241 159.28 -70.23 7.79
N MET A 242 159.93 -69.37 8.59
CA MET A 242 161.35 -69.00 8.47
C MET A 242 162.19 -69.71 9.54
#